data_AF-A0A2H9PNU8-F1
#
_entry.id   AF-A0A2H9PNU8-F1
#
_cell.length_a   1.000
_cell.length_b   1.000
_cell.length_c   1.000
_cell.angle_alpha   90.00
_cell.angle_beta   90.00
_cell.angle_gamma   90.00
#
_symmetry.space_group_name_H-M   'P 1'
#
loop_
_entity.id
_entity.type
_entity.pdbx_description
1 polymer ?
#
loop_
_entity_poly.entity_id
_entity_poly.type
_entity_poly.pdbx_seq_one_letter_code
_entity_poly.pdbx_strand_id
1 'polypeptide(L)'
;MDIPLPNKLVDENQFLTYINQELSETLNRLKLKVFSSKYRQELFGSYTDSRVETISGLLKELHQLIITFDILEEKAKKFRSSFNLVKPLSLKRHHTLAMVFLKEAISSINNSKKKVSQLVLNFELLNKDLEHTKRQKVFHNIKDLFDKLIVEVKENNVRLADFKGRYRVEEYLQKTVQQLLDQNIYRGKGYMLKSGDIFLSFKTKAYLSSEKGPKISNWVSRFSGFQVTHSGIFMIGTGGVPKMIHAFRGFAYGIEDLNLKEGEVYIVLRPKLSGLQRANLWAAIRKRLANLTRYSTAKMLWVVPTVFANKLFHLFGKRVEAGGTLDSVKSKMFCSEFVNQVFLDVGFLLTPKSKYSLDVYPSDIIVSPFVDYVGILFKDDDYTIEKIEQELLKGVKI
;
A
#
# COMPACT_ATOMS: atom_id res chain seq x y z
N MET A 1 -31.50 -7.57 -17.22
CA MET A 1 -30.11 -7.32 -17.60
C MET A 1 -29.29 -8.26 -16.76
N ASP A 2 -28.86 -9.36 -17.35
CA ASP A 2 -27.92 -10.26 -16.71
C ASP A 2 -26.56 -9.57 -16.77
N ILE A 3 -25.99 -9.27 -15.61
CA ILE A 3 -24.59 -8.85 -15.55
C ILE A 3 -23.78 -10.07 -15.98
N PRO A 4 -23.05 -10.03 -17.11
CA PRO A 4 -22.26 -11.17 -17.53
C PRO A 4 -21.16 -11.39 -16.50
N LEU A 5 -21.35 -12.37 -15.63
CA LEU A 5 -20.30 -12.85 -14.74
C LEU A 5 -19.20 -13.45 -15.64
N PRO A 6 -17.95 -12.98 -15.56
CA PRO A 6 -16.88 -13.53 -16.38
C PRO A 6 -16.70 -15.02 -16.05
N ASN A 7 -17.00 -15.88 -17.03
CA ASN A 7 -17.02 -17.36 -16.95
C ASN A 7 -15.63 -18.03 -16.81
N LYS A 8 -14.59 -17.26 -16.50
CA LYS A 8 -13.27 -17.77 -16.12
C LYS A 8 -12.84 -16.99 -14.91
N LEU A 9 -12.30 -17.68 -13.90
CA LEU A 9 -11.71 -17.14 -12.67
C LEU A 9 -10.80 -15.94 -12.97
N VAL A 10 -11.44 -14.77 -13.07
CA VAL A 10 -10.83 -13.48 -12.85
C VAL A 10 -10.37 -13.56 -11.40
N ASP A 11 -9.06 -13.42 -11.19
CA ASP A 11 -8.41 -13.24 -9.88
C ASP A 11 -9.43 -12.63 -8.91
N GLU A 12 -9.75 -13.30 -7.80
CA GLU A 12 -10.78 -12.81 -6.85
C GLU A 12 -10.54 -11.33 -6.48
N ASN A 13 -9.28 -10.87 -6.58
CA ASN A 13 -8.87 -9.46 -6.45
C ASN A 13 -9.26 -8.54 -7.61
N GLN A 14 -9.30 -8.99 -8.85
CA GLN A 14 -9.78 -8.22 -10.01
C GLN A 14 -11.31 -8.10 -9.99
N PHE A 15 -12.00 -9.11 -9.45
CA PHE A 15 -13.45 -9.12 -9.35
C PHE A 15 -14.02 -8.01 -8.44
N LEU A 16 -13.41 -7.77 -7.27
CA LEU A 16 -13.87 -6.72 -6.34
C LEU A 16 -13.77 -5.32 -6.97
N THR A 17 -12.68 -5.03 -7.69
CA THR A 17 -12.50 -3.76 -8.39
C THR A 17 -13.49 -3.62 -9.55
N TYR A 18 -13.67 -4.69 -10.33
CA TYR A 18 -14.60 -4.71 -11.46
C TYR A 18 -16.04 -4.44 -11.01
N ILE A 19 -16.55 -5.20 -10.02
CA ILE A 19 -17.92 -5.00 -9.52
C ILE A 19 -18.14 -3.59 -9.01
N ASN A 20 -17.18 -3.04 -8.27
CA ASN A 20 -17.37 -1.73 -7.65
C ASN A 20 -17.20 -0.57 -8.66
N GLN A 21 -16.51 -0.79 -9.79
CA GLN A 21 -16.57 0.09 -10.95
C GLN A 21 -17.93 0.01 -11.66
N GLU A 22 -18.41 -1.20 -11.92
CA GLU A 22 -19.71 -1.45 -12.56
C GLU A 22 -20.88 -0.86 -11.74
N LEU A 23 -20.81 -0.94 -10.41
CA LEU A 23 -21.74 -0.26 -9.50
C LEU A 23 -21.73 1.26 -9.70
N SER A 24 -20.55 1.87 -9.86
CA SER A 24 -20.43 3.30 -10.07
C SER A 24 -21.03 3.71 -11.42
N GLU A 25 -20.73 2.97 -12.49
CA GLU A 25 -21.28 3.21 -13.82
C GLU A 25 -22.80 3.05 -13.85
N THR A 26 -23.32 1.99 -13.22
CA THR A 26 -24.75 1.73 -13.11
C THR A 26 -25.48 2.82 -12.35
N LEU A 27 -24.96 3.27 -11.21
CA LEU A 27 -25.55 4.36 -10.43
C LEU A 27 -25.57 5.69 -11.19
N ASN A 28 -24.48 6.01 -11.91
CA ASN A 28 -24.44 7.21 -12.75
C ASN A 28 -25.45 7.13 -13.89
N ARG A 29 -25.55 5.97 -14.58
CA ARG A 29 -26.54 5.73 -15.63
C ARG A 29 -27.96 5.89 -15.11
N LEU A 30 -28.27 5.29 -13.97
CA LEU A 30 -29.59 5.39 -13.33
C LEU A 30 -29.93 6.83 -12.94
N LYS A 31 -28.98 7.55 -12.32
CA LYS A 31 -29.16 8.96 -11.99
C LYS A 31 -29.45 9.80 -13.24
N LEU A 32 -28.65 9.64 -14.30
CA LEU A 32 -28.85 10.38 -15.55
C LEU A 32 -30.21 10.07 -16.18
N LYS A 33 -30.63 8.80 -16.16
CA LYS A 33 -31.94 8.36 -16.63
C LYS A 33 -33.06 9.05 -15.83
N VAL A 34 -33.07 8.90 -14.51
CA VAL A 34 -34.10 9.44 -13.60
C VAL A 34 -34.25 10.95 -13.69
N PHE A 35 -33.14 11.68 -13.86
CA PHE A 35 -33.14 13.15 -13.90
C PHE A 35 -33.09 13.75 -15.32
N SER A 36 -33.21 12.93 -16.37
CA SER A 36 -33.41 13.43 -17.72
C SER A 36 -34.77 14.11 -17.86
N SER A 37 -34.89 15.08 -18.78
CA SER A 37 -36.13 15.85 -18.97
C SER A 37 -37.34 14.96 -19.22
N LYS A 38 -37.17 13.92 -20.05
CA LYS A 38 -38.22 12.95 -20.41
C LYS A 38 -38.70 12.18 -19.18
N TYR A 39 -37.80 11.45 -18.52
CA TYR A 39 -38.15 10.62 -17.37
C TYR A 39 -38.60 11.43 -16.17
N ARG A 40 -38.13 12.68 -16.01
CA ARG A 40 -38.58 13.52 -14.91
C ARG A 40 -40.07 13.85 -15.02
N GLN A 41 -40.57 14.10 -16.23
CA GLN A 41 -42.01 14.31 -16.44
C GLN A 41 -42.79 13.02 -16.24
N GLU A 42 -42.31 11.89 -16.74
CA GLU A 42 -42.97 10.58 -16.56
C GLU A 42 -43.03 10.16 -15.07
N LEU A 43 -41.93 10.32 -14.32
CA LEU A 43 -41.82 9.86 -12.93
C LEU A 43 -42.50 10.78 -11.92
N PHE A 44 -42.45 12.09 -12.15
CA PHE A 44 -42.90 13.10 -11.19
C PHE A 44 -44.12 13.90 -11.68
N GLY A 45 -44.56 13.71 -12.92
CA GLY A 45 -45.82 14.23 -13.47
C GLY A 45 -47.04 13.40 -13.07
N SER A 46 -48.21 13.67 -13.66
CA SER A 46 -49.49 13.02 -13.34
C SER A 46 -49.41 11.49 -13.38
N TYR A 47 -50.29 10.83 -12.61
CA TYR A 47 -50.38 9.38 -12.62
C TYR A 47 -50.81 8.89 -14.01
N THR A 48 -50.03 7.95 -14.59
CA THR A 48 -50.26 7.35 -15.91
C THR A 48 -49.74 5.92 -15.92
N ASP A 49 -50.26 5.06 -16.80
CA ASP A 49 -49.75 3.68 -16.93
C ASP A 49 -48.27 3.63 -17.31
N SER A 50 -47.82 4.57 -18.16
CA SER A 50 -46.40 4.72 -18.54
C SER A 50 -45.49 5.01 -17.34
N ARG A 51 -45.97 5.76 -16.34
CA ARG A 51 -45.25 6.00 -15.07
C ARG A 51 -45.09 4.71 -14.28
N VAL A 52 -46.14 3.90 -14.19
CA VAL A 52 -46.11 2.62 -13.46
C VAL A 52 -45.09 1.68 -14.07
N GLU A 53 -45.09 1.55 -15.40
CA GLU A 53 -44.12 0.72 -16.13
C GLU A 53 -42.68 1.22 -15.91
N THR A 54 -42.48 2.54 -15.99
CA THR A 54 -41.18 3.16 -15.76
C THR A 54 -40.65 2.93 -14.34
N ILE A 55 -41.51 3.09 -13.33
CA ILE A 55 -41.16 2.81 -11.93
C ILE A 55 -40.82 1.33 -11.75
N SER A 56 -41.63 0.42 -12.31
CA SER A 56 -41.38 -1.03 -12.26
C SER A 56 -40.02 -1.40 -12.85
N GLY A 57 -39.66 -0.81 -14.00
CA GLY A 57 -38.34 -0.97 -14.60
C GLY A 57 -37.19 -0.49 -13.69
N LEU A 58 -37.34 0.68 -13.05
CA LEU A 58 -36.35 1.21 -12.11
C LEU A 58 -36.22 0.35 -10.85
N LEU A 59 -37.34 -0.14 -10.31
CA LEU A 59 -37.34 -1.03 -9.14
C LEU A 59 -36.56 -2.31 -9.44
N LYS A 60 -36.74 -2.90 -10.63
CA LYS A 60 -35.95 -4.05 -11.07
C LYS A 60 -34.45 -3.75 -11.11
N GLU A 61 -34.04 -2.59 -11.65
CA GLU A 61 -32.63 -2.16 -11.67
C GLU A 61 -32.08 -1.92 -10.25
N LEU A 62 -32.88 -1.35 -9.33
CA LEU A 62 -32.48 -1.11 -7.94
C LEU A 62 -32.37 -2.40 -7.12
N HIS A 63 -33.28 -3.35 -7.31
CA HIS A 63 -33.16 -4.68 -6.69
C HIS A 63 -31.92 -5.41 -7.18
N GLN A 64 -31.58 -5.30 -8.46
CA GLN A 64 -30.32 -5.85 -8.97
C GLN A 64 -29.10 -5.21 -8.30
N LEU A 65 -29.13 -3.89 -8.04
CA LEU A 65 -28.06 -3.23 -7.29
C LEU A 65 -27.91 -3.77 -5.86
N ILE A 66 -29.02 -4.06 -5.17
CA ILE A 66 -28.97 -4.68 -3.82
C ILE A 66 -28.25 -6.02 -3.89
N ILE A 67 -28.62 -6.88 -4.84
CA ILE A 67 -27.96 -8.19 -5.06
C ILE A 67 -26.46 -8.01 -5.33
N THR A 68 -26.09 -7.05 -6.18
CA THR A 68 -24.67 -6.76 -6.46
C THR A 68 -23.92 -6.29 -5.21
N PHE A 69 -24.55 -5.47 -4.36
CA PHE A 69 -23.97 -5.09 -3.06
C PHE A 69 -23.80 -6.28 -2.11
N ASP A 70 -24.77 -7.21 -2.06
CA ASP A 70 -24.68 -8.43 -1.25
C ASP A 70 -23.51 -9.32 -1.71
N ILE A 71 -23.35 -9.52 -3.02
CA ILE A 71 -22.21 -10.25 -3.59
C ILE A 71 -20.88 -9.58 -3.20
N LEU A 72 -20.82 -8.25 -3.30
CA LEU A 72 -19.61 -7.49 -2.94
C LEU A 72 -19.28 -7.62 -1.45
N GLU A 73 -20.31 -7.56 -0.59
CA GLU A 73 -20.19 -7.74 0.86
C GLU A 73 -19.64 -9.12 1.21
N GLU A 74 -20.25 -10.18 0.67
CA GLU A 74 -19.83 -11.56 0.92
C GLU A 74 -18.40 -11.82 0.46
N LYS A 75 -18.01 -11.29 -0.71
CA LYS A 75 -16.62 -11.41 -1.15
C LYS A 75 -15.65 -10.63 -0.28
N ALA A 76 -16.00 -9.42 0.16
CA ALA A 76 -15.17 -8.65 1.09
C ALA A 76 -15.01 -9.38 2.45
N LYS A 77 -16.06 -10.03 2.94
CA LYS A 77 -16.01 -10.89 4.14
C LYS A 77 -15.13 -12.12 3.93
N LYS A 78 -15.27 -12.83 2.81
CA LYS A 78 -14.41 -13.97 2.46
C LYS A 78 -12.94 -13.55 2.40
N PHE A 79 -12.67 -12.38 1.80
CA PHE A 79 -11.32 -11.80 1.77
C PHE A 79 -10.78 -11.50 3.16
N ARG A 80 -11.64 -10.99 4.07
CA ARG A 80 -11.28 -10.76 5.48
C ARG A 80 -10.88 -12.06 6.17
N SER A 81 -11.62 -13.15 5.97
CA SER A 81 -11.25 -14.45 6.52
C SER A 81 -9.92 -14.95 5.96
N SER A 82 -9.71 -14.86 4.65
CA SER A 82 -8.45 -15.26 4.03
C SER A 82 -7.27 -14.43 4.53
N PHE A 83 -7.46 -13.13 4.76
CA PHE A 83 -6.40 -12.26 5.28
C PHE A 83 -6.04 -12.53 6.75
N ASN A 84 -7.01 -12.96 7.56
CA ASN A 84 -6.75 -13.39 8.93
C ASN A 84 -5.87 -14.65 9.01
N LEU A 85 -5.94 -15.53 8.00
CA LEU A 85 -5.07 -16.72 7.91
C LEU A 85 -3.60 -16.33 7.68
N VAL A 86 -3.34 -15.15 7.10
CA VAL A 86 -2.00 -14.63 6.79
C VAL A 86 -1.39 -13.86 7.98
N LYS A 87 -2.16 -13.63 9.05
CA LYS A 87 -1.76 -12.88 10.25
C LYS A 87 -0.39 -13.27 10.86
N PRO A 88 0.01 -14.56 10.95
CA PRO A 88 1.25 -14.97 11.61
C PRO A 88 2.52 -14.47 10.93
N LEU A 89 2.47 -14.15 9.64
CA LEU A 89 3.63 -13.75 8.84
C LEU A 89 3.56 -12.30 8.37
N SER A 90 2.48 -11.59 8.72
CA SER A 90 2.20 -10.24 8.23
C SER A 90 2.96 -9.16 9.00
N LEU A 91 3.34 -8.07 8.32
CA LEU A 91 3.84 -6.88 8.99
C LEU A 91 2.68 -6.26 9.77
N LYS A 92 2.67 -6.43 11.10
CA LYS A 92 1.59 -6.01 12.03
C LYS A 92 0.92 -4.67 11.68
N ARG A 93 1.69 -3.68 11.21
CA ARG A 93 1.21 -2.37 10.76
C ARG A 93 0.41 -2.41 9.45
N HIS A 94 0.91 -3.10 8.42
CA HIS A 94 0.22 -3.21 7.13
C HIS A 94 -1.06 -4.05 7.26
N HIS A 95 -0.99 -5.15 8.00
CA HIS A 95 -2.15 -5.95 8.37
C HIS A 95 -3.22 -5.16 9.11
N THR A 96 -2.83 -4.40 10.16
CA THR A 96 -3.78 -3.59 10.92
C THR A 96 -4.49 -2.57 10.03
N LEU A 97 -3.73 -1.83 9.21
CA LEU A 97 -4.31 -0.83 8.31
C LEU A 97 -5.21 -1.49 7.26
N ALA A 98 -4.77 -2.58 6.63
CA ALA A 98 -5.56 -3.32 5.66
C ALA A 98 -6.90 -3.79 6.28
N MET A 99 -6.88 -4.29 7.52
CA MET A 99 -8.09 -4.68 8.24
C MET A 99 -9.01 -3.51 8.57
N VAL A 100 -8.46 -2.35 8.93
CA VAL A 100 -9.25 -1.12 9.12
C VAL A 100 -9.93 -0.72 7.82
N PHE A 101 -9.18 -0.63 6.72
CA PHE A 101 -9.74 -0.28 5.40
C PHE A 101 -10.81 -1.27 4.93
N LEU A 102 -10.60 -2.57 5.13
CA LEU A 102 -11.58 -3.58 4.77
C LEU A 102 -12.84 -3.50 5.63
N LYS A 103 -12.70 -3.25 6.94
CA LYS A 103 -13.84 -3.03 7.85
C LYS A 103 -14.64 -1.80 7.43
N GLU A 104 -13.96 -0.69 7.12
CA GLU A 104 -14.60 0.53 6.63
C GLU A 104 -15.29 0.29 5.28
N ALA A 105 -14.67 -0.47 4.37
CA ALA A 105 -15.28 -0.81 3.10
C ALA A 105 -16.56 -1.63 3.27
N ILE A 106 -16.55 -2.66 4.12
CA ILE A 106 -17.75 -3.46 4.45
C ILE A 106 -18.84 -2.58 5.09
N SER A 107 -18.47 -1.67 5.99
CA SER A 107 -19.44 -0.72 6.57
C SER A 107 -20.02 0.21 5.52
N SER A 108 -19.20 0.68 4.57
CA SER A 108 -19.62 1.54 3.47
C SER A 108 -20.59 0.79 2.54
N ILE A 109 -20.30 -0.47 2.20
CA ILE A 109 -21.17 -1.34 1.38
C ILE A 109 -22.55 -1.47 2.04
N ASN A 110 -22.57 -1.76 3.34
CA ASN A 110 -23.81 -1.89 4.10
C ASN A 110 -24.62 -0.58 4.15
N ASN A 111 -23.94 0.56 4.27
CA ASN A 111 -24.59 1.87 4.23
C ASN A 111 -25.15 2.18 2.84
N SER A 112 -24.44 1.83 1.76
CA SER A 112 -24.92 1.96 0.39
C SER A 112 -26.15 1.08 0.16
N LYS A 113 -26.14 -0.17 0.61
CA LYS A 113 -27.29 -1.10 0.52
C LYS A 113 -28.54 -0.50 1.16
N LYS A 114 -28.43 0.05 2.37
CA LYS A 114 -29.53 0.75 3.06
C LYS A 114 -30.08 1.92 2.24
N LYS A 115 -29.23 2.72 1.60
CA LYS A 115 -29.66 3.83 0.75
C LYS A 115 -30.35 3.35 -0.53
N VAL A 116 -29.90 2.24 -1.13
CA VAL A 116 -30.61 1.63 -2.26
C VAL A 116 -32.00 1.13 -1.83
N SER A 117 -32.12 0.51 -0.66
CA SER A 117 -33.43 0.13 -0.10
C SER A 117 -34.33 1.36 0.14
N GLN A 118 -33.77 2.49 0.59
CA GLN A 118 -34.52 3.75 0.71
C GLN A 118 -34.93 4.31 -0.66
N LEU A 119 -34.11 4.16 -1.70
CA LEU A 119 -34.50 4.49 -3.07
C LEU A 119 -35.68 3.64 -3.54
N VAL A 120 -35.64 2.32 -3.32
CA VAL A 120 -36.75 1.40 -3.63
C VAL A 120 -38.05 1.89 -2.98
N LEU A 121 -38.03 2.15 -1.67
CA LEU A 121 -39.20 2.66 -0.94
C LEU A 121 -39.70 4.01 -1.51
N ASN A 122 -38.79 4.93 -1.85
CA ASN A 122 -39.18 6.21 -2.44
C ASN A 122 -39.81 6.06 -3.83
N PHE A 123 -39.33 5.13 -4.66
CA PHE A 123 -39.93 4.84 -5.96
C PHE A 123 -41.28 4.12 -5.83
N GLU A 124 -41.45 3.22 -4.86
CA GLU A 124 -42.75 2.62 -4.53
C GLU A 124 -43.75 3.67 -4.04
N LEU A 125 -43.31 4.64 -3.24
CA LEU A 125 -44.15 5.78 -2.83
C LEU A 125 -44.57 6.62 -4.03
N LEU A 126 -43.68 6.85 -5.00
CA LEU A 126 -44.05 7.52 -6.25
C LEU A 126 -45.10 6.74 -7.02
N ASN A 127 -45.16 5.41 -6.91
CA ASN A 127 -46.18 4.62 -7.60
C ASN A 127 -47.60 4.82 -7.04
N LYS A 128 -47.75 5.61 -5.96
CA LYS A 128 -49.04 6.02 -5.42
C LYS A 128 -49.44 7.37 -6.00
N ASP A 129 -50.75 7.67 -5.98
CA ASP A 129 -51.20 9.02 -6.27
C ASP A 129 -50.90 9.93 -5.07
N LEU A 130 -49.84 10.72 -5.20
CA LEU A 130 -49.35 11.63 -4.17
C LEU A 130 -49.67 13.06 -4.52
N GLU A 131 -50.07 13.84 -3.52
CA GLU A 131 -50.11 15.31 -3.59
C GLU A 131 -48.78 15.89 -4.08
N HIS A 132 -48.87 16.98 -4.84
CA HIS A 132 -47.71 17.62 -5.48
C HIS A 132 -46.57 17.95 -4.49
N THR A 133 -46.89 18.47 -3.30
CA THR A 133 -45.89 18.82 -2.27
C THR A 133 -45.17 17.60 -1.71
N LYS A 134 -45.87 16.49 -1.47
CA LYS A 134 -45.27 15.21 -1.05
C LYS A 134 -44.37 14.64 -2.14
N ARG A 135 -44.80 14.73 -3.39
CA ARG A 135 -44.04 14.27 -4.55
C ARG A 135 -42.72 15.03 -4.74
N GLN A 136 -42.74 16.35 -4.56
CA GLN A 136 -41.51 17.17 -4.57
C GLN A 136 -40.54 16.76 -3.46
N LYS A 137 -41.02 16.49 -2.24
CA LYS A 137 -40.17 15.99 -1.15
C LYS A 137 -39.53 14.64 -1.51
N VAL A 138 -40.29 13.72 -2.09
CA VAL A 138 -39.77 12.42 -2.54
C VAL A 138 -38.73 12.60 -3.66
N PHE A 139 -38.95 13.51 -4.60
CA PHE A 139 -37.96 13.87 -5.63
C PHE A 139 -36.63 14.34 -5.03
N HIS A 140 -36.68 15.27 -4.07
CA HIS A 140 -35.48 15.78 -3.40
C HIS A 140 -34.75 14.67 -2.65
N ASN A 141 -35.49 13.81 -1.93
CA ASN A 141 -34.91 12.68 -1.23
C ASN A 141 -34.22 11.69 -2.18
N ILE A 142 -34.84 11.37 -3.33
CA ILE A 142 -34.24 10.48 -4.34
C ILE A 142 -32.94 11.09 -4.87
N LYS A 143 -32.94 12.40 -5.17
CA LYS A 143 -31.74 13.10 -5.66
C LYS A 143 -30.60 13.03 -4.65
N ASP A 144 -30.88 13.38 -3.40
CA ASP A 144 -29.89 13.39 -2.33
C ASP A 144 -29.32 11.98 -2.06
N LEU A 145 -30.17 10.95 -2.15
CA LEU A 145 -29.73 9.56 -2.00
C LEU A 145 -28.81 9.11 -3.13
N PHE A 146 -29.13 9.44 -4.39
CA PHE A 146 -28.24 9.15 -5.53
C PHE A 146 -26.89 9.87 -5.39
N ASP A 147 -26.89 11.15 -5.02
CA ASP A 147 -25.67 11.94 -4.85
C ASP A 147 -24.77 11.32 -3.77
N LYS A 148 -25.33 10.97 -2.61
CA LYS A 148 -24.60 10.30 -1.52
C LYS A 148 -24.08 8.92 -1.94
N LEU A 149 -24.90 8.12 -2.61
CA LEU A 149 -24.52 6.77 -3.08
C LEU A 149 -23.33 6.81 -4.04
N ILE A 150 -23.33 7.74 -5.00
CA ILE A 150 -22.23 7.86 -5.97
C ILE A 150 -20.91 8.20 -5.28
N VAL A 151 -20.94 9.12 -4.31
CA VAL A 151 -19.75 9.50 -3.53
C VAL A 151 -19.27 8.29 -2.71
N GLU A 152 -20.16 7.62 -1.98
CA GLU A 152 -19.80 6.46 -1.15
C GLU A 152 -19.21 5.31 -1.96
N VAL A 153 -19.77 4.99 -3.13
CA VAL A 153 -19.23 3.95 -4.01
C VAL A 153 -17.84 4.33 -4.55
N LYS A 154 -17.62 5.60 -4.90
CA LYS A 154 -16.30 6.11 -5.31
C LYS A 154 -15.27 6.02 -4.20
N GLU A 155 -15.61 6.43 -2.98
CA GLU A 155 -14.70 6.29 -1.84
C GLU A 155 -14.41 4.83 -1.52
N ASN A 156 -15.43 3.96 -1.61
CA ASN A 156 -15.28 2.53 -1.40
C ASN A 156 -14.32 1.90 -2.42
N ASN A 157 -14.31 2.39 -3.67
CA ASN A 157 -13.33 1.99 -4.69
C ASN A 157 -11.89 2.28 -4.23
N VAL A 158 -11.66 3.46 -3.66
CA VAL A 158 -10.33 3.83 -3.13
C VAL A 158 -9.94 2.95 -1.95
N ARG A 159 -10.87 2.69 -1.01
CA ARG A 159 -10.61 1.82 0.15
C ARG A 159 -10.27 0.39 -0.25
N LEU A 160 -11.02 -0.19 -1.19
CA LEU A 160 -10.76 -1.55 -1.71
C LEU A 160 -9.45 -1.62 -2.50
N ALA A 161 -9.11 -0.58 -3.27
CA ALA A 161 -7.84 -0.51 -3.98
C ALA A 161 -6.63 -0.43 -3.02
N ASP A 162 -6.70 0.40 -1.97
CA ASP A 162 -5.65 0.51 -0.96
C ASP A 162 -5.47 -0.80 -0.18
N PHE A 163 -6.59 -1.41 0.23
CA PHE A 163 -6.59 -2.74 0.85
C PHE A 163 -5.90 -3.77 -0.05
N LYS A 164 -6.24 -3.84 -1.34
CA LYS A 164 -5.64 -4.75 -2.32
C LYS A 164 -4.14 -4.53 -2.46
N GLY A 165 -3.70 -3.28 -2.53
CA GLY A 165 -2.28 -2.94 -2.58
C GLY A 165 -1.53 -3.49 -1.37
N ARG A 166 -2.09 -3.31 -0.16
CA ARG A 166 -1.50 -3.83 1.08
C ARG A 166 -1.54 -5.36 1.15
N TYR A 167 -2.63 -5.98 0.73
CA TYR A 167 -2.77 -7.45 0.68
C TYR A 167 -1.67 -8.07 -0.17
N ARG A 168 -1.45 -7.53 -1.39
CA ARG A 168 -0.39 -8.02 -2.29
C ARG A 168 1.00 -7.85 -1.70
N VAL A 169 1.24 -6.77 -0.97
CA VAL A 169 2.51 -6.57 -0.25
C VAL A 169 2.72 -7.66 0.80
N GLU A 170 1.69 -7.98 1.59
CA GLU A 170 1.76 -9.04 2.61
C GLU A 170 1.93 -10.43 1.99
N GLU A 171 1.20 -10.74 0.91
CA GLU A 171 1.35 -12.01 0.19
C GLU A 171 2.74 -12.15 -0.42
N TYR A 172 3.26 -11.07 -1.02
CA TYR A 172 4.61 -11.04 -1.56
C TYR A 172 5.66 -11.22 -0.47
N LEU A 173 5.49 -10.55 0.68
CA LEU A 173 6.36 -10.73 1.84
C LEU A 173 6.37 -12.15 2.34
N GLN A 174 5.19 -12.76 2.48
CA GLN A 174 5.08 -14.14 2.93
C GLN A 174 5.78 -15.09 1.97
N LYS A 175 5.53 -14.94 0.65
CA LYS A 175 6.22 -15.72 -0.38
C LYS A 175 7.72 -15.51 -0.35
N THR A 176 8.15 -14.26 -0.19
CA THR A 176 9.57 -13.90 -0.11
C THR A 176 10.18 -14.56 1.12
N VAL A 177 9.61 -14.39 2.32
CA VAL A 177 10.08 -15.03 3.57
C VAL A 177 10.14 -16.54 3.43
N GLN A 178 9.13 -17.19 2.86
CA GLN A 178 9.14 -18.62 2.63
C GLN A 178 10.27 -19.01 1.65
N GLN A 179 10.42 -18.27 0.55
CA GLN A 179 11.55 -18.46 -0.36
C GLN A 179 12.90 -18.18 0.31
N LEU A 180 12.99 -17.27 1.28
CA LEU A 180 14.22 -17.00 2.02
C LEU A 180 14.61 -18.18 2.91
N LEU A 181 13.61 -18.86 3.48
CA LEU A 181 13.81 -20.06 4.28
C LEU A 181 14.16 -21.27 3.39
N ASP A 182 13.53 -21.37 2.21
CA ASP A 182 13.72 -22.49 1.29
C ASP A 182 15.02 -22.37 0.47
N GLN A 183 15.46 -21.15 0.15
CA GLN A 183 16.70 -20.88 -0.57
C GLN A 183 17.86 -20.67 0.40
N ASN A 184 18.51 -21.78 0.76
CA ASN A 184 19.86 -21.89 1.35
C ASN A 184 20.45 -20.59 1.91
N ILE A 185 20.53 -20.50 3.25
CA ILE A 185 21.30 -19.49 3.98
C ILE A 185 22.75 -19.51 3.47
N TYR A 186 23.09 -18.59 2.57
CA TYR A 186 24.41 -18.51 1.97
C TYR A 186 25.43 -18.08 3.02
N ARG A 187 26.19 -19.07 3.52
CA ARG A 187 27.37 -18.90 4.36
C ARG A 187 28.33 -17.94 3.66
N GLY A 188 28.89 -17.02 4.42
CA GLY A 188 29.52 -15.81 3.91
C GLY A 188 30.59 -16.13 2.87
N LYS A 189 30.31 -15.80 1.61
CA LYS A 189 31.38 -15.46 0.67
C LYS A 189 30.92 -14.31 -0.20
N GLY A 190 31.52 -13.14 0.02
CA GLY A 190 31.22 -11.90 -0.70
C GLY A 190 31.40 -11.98 -2.22
N TYR A 191 31.86 -13.11 -2.79
CA TYR A 191 32.01 -13.30 -4.23
C TYR A 191 30.69 -13.31 -5.02
N MET A 192 29.54 -13.52 -4.38
CA MET A 192 28.23 -13.47 -5.07
C MET A 192 27.67 -12.06 -5.18
N LEU A 193 28.26 -11.10 -4.44
CA LEU A 193 27.84 -9.71 -4.48
C LEU A 193 28.17 -9.11 -5.83
N LYS A 194 27.19 -8.40 -6.38
CA LYS A 194 27.37 -7.60 -7.57
C LYS A 194 27.21 -6.14 -7.22
N SER A 195 28.01 -5.35 -7.90
CA SER A 195 27.84 -3.90 -8.00
C SER A 195 26.37 -3.59 -8.36
N GLY A 196 25.67 -2.90 -7.46
CA GLY A 196 24.26 -2.52 -7.63
C GLY A 196 23.28 -3.36 -6.82
N ASP A 197 23.73 -4.45 -6.18
CA ASP A 197 22.94 -5.15 -5.18
C ASP A 197 22.63 -4.21 -4.01
N ILE A 198 21.45 -4.33 -3.43
CA ILE A 198 20.99 -3.54 -2.28
C ILE A 198 21.19 -4.38 -1.02
N PHE A 199 21.70 -3.76 0.04
CA PHE A 199 21.70 -4.37 1.36
C PHE A 199 20.67 -3.71 2.27
N LEU A 200 20.01 -4.53 3.07
CA LEU A 200 19.14 -4.10 4.15
C LEU A 200 19.70 -4.65 5.46
N SER A 201 20.05 -3.75 6.38
CA SER A 201 20.62 -4.10 7.67
C SER A 201 19.52 -4.42 8.68
N PHE A 202 19.36 -5.72 8.94
CA PHE A 202 18.58 -6.28 10.02
C PHE A 202 19.41 -6.36 11.29
N LYS A 203 18.84 -5.92 12.41
CA LYS A 203 19.46 -5.98 13.73
C LYS A 203 18.53 -6.69 14.70
N THR A 204 19.05 -7.69 15.42
CA THR A 204 18.26 -8.41 16.42
C THR A 204 17.84 -7.48 17.57
N LYS A 205 16.69 -7.75 18.21
CA LYS A 205 16.25 -6.95 19.37
C LYS A 205 17.29 -6.99 20.48
N ALA A 206 17.90 -8.15 20.72
CA ALA A 206 18.99 -8.33 21.67
C ALA A 206 20.17 -7.41 21.39
N TYR A 207 20.62 -7.34 20.12
CA TYR A 207 21.69 -6.43 19.71
C TYR A 207 21.29 -4.95 19.90
N LEU A 208 20.07 -4.59 19.51
CA LEU A 208 19.54 -3.22 19.67
C LEU A 208 19.37 -2.80 21.14
N SER A 209 19.11 -3.74 22.05
CA SER A 209 18.99 -3.50 23.50
C SER A 209 20.31 -3.59 24.25
N SER A 210 21.37 -4.11 23.63
CA SER A 210 22.69 -4.22 24.25
C SER A 210 23.37 -2.85 24.41
N GLU A 211 24.30 -2.72 25.35
CA GLU A 211 25.11 -1.50 25.53
C GLU A 211 25.95 -1.16 24.29
N LYS A 212 26.32 -2.17 23.49
CA LYS A 212 27.05 -2.05 22.23
C LYS A 212 26.14 -1.71 21.03
N GLY A 213 24.83 -1.70 21.24
CA GLY A 213 23.82 -1.48 20.20
C GLY A 213 23.79 -0.05 19.68
N PRO A 214 23.64 0.18 18.37
CA PRO A 214 23.55 1.54 17.83
C PRO A 214 22.25 2.21 18.26
N LYS A 215 22.35 3.24 19.11
CA LYS A 215 21.20 4.01 19.65
C LYS A 215 20.23 4.46 18.55
N ILE A 216 20.74 4.99 17.43
CA ILE A 216 19.90 5.44 16.31
C ILE A 216 19.12 4.28 15.68
N SER A 217 19.74 3.12 15.50
CA SER A 217 19.05 1.94 14.96
C SER A 217 17.98 1.41 15.91
N ASN A 218 18.20 1.47 17.22
CA ASN A 218 17.17 1.10 18.22
C ASN A 218 15.97 2.05 18.13
N TRP A 219 16.21 3.36 17.97
CA TRP A 219 15.16 4.35 17.71
C TRP A 219 14.42 4.05 16.40
N VAL A 220 15.12 3.92 15.27
CA VAL A 220 14.49 3.56 13.98
C VAL A 220 13.65 2.29 14.11
N SER A 221 14.13 1.28 14.82
CA SER A 221 13.40 0.04 15.01
C SER A 221 12.11 0.23 15.83
N ARG A 222 12.19 0.97 16.94
CA ARG A 222 11.03 1.28 17.79
C ARG A 222 9.97 2.10 17.06
N PHE A 223 10.37 3.05 16.22
CA PHE A 223 9.45 3.95 15.52
C PHE A 223 8.86 3.35 14.24
N SER A 224 9.69 2.64 13.47
CA SER A 224 9.23 1.96 12.26
C SER A 224 8.42 0.70 12.57
N GLY A 225 8.66 0.07 13.73
CA GLY A 225 8.13 -1.23 14.09
C GLY A 225 8.86 -2.39 13.40
N PHE A 226 9.98 -2.13 12.72
CA PHE A 226 10.76 -3.10 11.97
C PHE A 226 12.18 -3.25 12.52
N GLN A 227 12.78 -4.42 12.37
CA GLN A 227 14.18 -4.67 12.76
C GLN A 227 15.18 -4.36 11.64
N VAL A 228 14.68 -4.04 10.44
CA VAL A 228 15.47 -3.50 9.34
C VAL A 228 15.65 -2.01 9.56
N THR A 229 16.87 -1.59 9.90
CA THR A 229 17.13 -0.23 10.42
C THR A 229 17.97 0.63 9.48
N HIS A 230 18.57 0.03 8.46
CA HIS A 230 19.46 0.74 7.54
C HIS A 230 19.46 0.06 6.16
N SER A 231 19.83 0.81 5.13
CA SER A 231 19.91 0.29 3.75
C SER A 231 21.00 0.98 2.95
N GLY A 232 21.45 0.33 1.87
CA GLY A 232 22.42 0.91 0.95
C GLY A 232 22.63 0.03 -0.26
N ILE A 233 23.64 0.38 -1.07
CA ILE A 233 23.98 -0.31 -2.32
C ILE A 233 25.40 -0.86 -2.19
N PHE A 234 25.61 -2.12 -2.56
CA PHE A 234 26.93 -2.71 -2.68
C PHE A 234 27.65 -2.25 -3.95
N MET A 235 28.95 -2.08 -3.83
CA MET A 235 29.88 -1.82 -4.92
C MET A 235 31.08 -2.75 -4.78
N ILE A 236 31.45 -3.42 -5.87
CA ILE A 236 32.68 -4.21 -5.90
C ILE A 236 33.83 -3.28 -6.29
N GLY A 237 34.74 -3.05 -5.33
CA GLY A 237 35.93 -2.23 -5.51
C GLY A 237 37.04 -2.95 -6.28
N THR A 238 38.16 -2.26 -6.46
CA THR A 238 39.38 -2.83 -7.02
C THR A 238 39.84 -4.06 -6.23
N GLY A 239 40.22 -5.13 -6.92
CA GLY A 239 40.61 -6.40 -6.29
C GLY A 239 39.43 -7.27 -5.83
N GLY A 240 38.19 -6.95 -6.23
CA GLY A 240 37.01 -7.75 -5.89
C GLY A 240 36.48 -7.52 -4.47
N VAL A 241 37.00 -6.53 -3.75
CA VAL A 241 36.63 -6.25 -2.36
C VAL A 241 35.26 -5.54 -2.32
N PRO A 242 34.24 -6.10 -1.64
CA PRO A 242 32.94 -5.45 -1.53
C PRO A 242 33.00 -4.22 -0.61
N LYS A 243 32.37 -3.14 -1.08
CA LYS A 243 32.17 -1.87 -0.39
C LYS A 243 30.68 -1.54 -0.32
N MET A 244 30.31 -0.70 0.63
CA MET A 244 28.94 -0.25 0.87
C MET A 244 28.81 1.24 0.54
N ILE A 245 27.83 1.59 -0.28
CA ILE A 245 27.42 2.96 -0.57
C ILE A 245 26.11 3.23 0.16
N HIS A 246 26.13 4.10 1.15
CA HIS A 246 24.93 4.42 1.93
C HIS A 246 24.99 5.82 2.53
N ALA A 247 23.82 6.33 2.91
CA ALA A 247 23.72 7.54 3.71
C ALA A 247 23.91 7.18 5.20
N PHE A 248 25.00 7.62 5.83
CA PHE A 248 25.25 7.38 7.25
C PHE A 248 24.96 8.64 8.08
N ARG A 249 24.41 8.46 9.29
CA ARG A 249 24.11 9.54 10.26
C ARG A 249 23.34 10.74 9.67
N GLY A 250 22.42 10.42 8.77
CA GLY A 250 21.40 11.34 8.28
C GLY A 250 21.72 12.09 7.00
N PHE A 251 22.98 12.40 6.62
CA PHE A 251 23.17 13.42 5.57
C PHE A 251 24.44 13.34 4.68
N ALA A 252 25.36 12.38 4.88
CA ALA A 252 26.51 12.17 3.98
C ALA A 252 26.43 10.80 3.31
N TYR A 253 26.53 10.78 1.96
CA TYR A 253 26.70 9.54 1.19
C TYR A 253 28.19 9.18 1.22
N GLY A 254 28.51 8.03 1.78
CA GLY A 254 29.87 7.54 1.91
C GLY A 254 30.04 6.21 1.20
N ILE A 255 31.30 5.91 0.87
CA ILE A 255 31.73 4.56 0.53
C ILE A 255 32.50 4.03 1.73
N GLU A 256 32.00 2.96 2.33
CA GLU A 256 32.65 2.27 3.46
C GLU A 256 33.04 0.86 3.03
N ASP A 257 34.11 0.30 3.59
CA ASP A 257 34.43 -1.11 3.39
C ASP A 257 33.36 -1.98 4.07
N LEU A 258 33.03 -3.14 3.48
CA LEU A 258 32.09 -4.07 4.08
C LEU A 258 32.65 -4.60 5.40
N ASN A 259 32.09 -4.15 6.53
CA ASN A 259 32.45 -4.61 7.86
C ASN A 259 31.20 -5.07 8.63
N LEU A 260 30.98 -6.38 8.67
CA LEU A 260 29.85 -7.00 9.38
C LEU A 260 30.13 -7.02 10.89
N LYS A 261 29.24 -6.38 11.65
CA LYS A 261 29.31 -6.37 13.12
C LYS A 261 28.58 -7.55 13.72
N GLU A 262 29.00 -7.94 14.92
CA GLU A 262 28.31 -9.00 15.68
C GLU A 262 26.85 -8.61 15.94
N GLY A 263 25.91 -9.53 15.66
CA GLY A 263 24.47 -9.29 15.81
C GLY A 263 23.81 -8.50 14.67
N GLU A 264 24.57 -8.14 13.62
CA GLU A 264 24.06 -7.48 12.42
C GLU A 264 23.99 -8.46 11.25
N VAL A 265 22.84 -8.44 10.56
CA VAL A 265 22.52 -9.33 9.44
C VAL A 265 22.15 -8.49 8.24
N TYR A 266 22.78 -8.73 7.09
CA TYR A 266 22.44 -8.04 5.84
C TYR A 266 21.60 -8.94 4.95
N ILE A 267 20.38 -8.50 4.66
CA ILE A 267 19.52 -9.08 3.63
C ILE A 267 19.96 -8.46 2.30
N VAL A 268 20.34 -9.29 1.35
CA VAL A 268 20.87 -8.84 0.05
C VAL A 268 19.81 -9.02 -1.03
N LEU A 269 19.54 -7.95 -1.77
CA LEU A 269 18.53 -7.88 -2.82
C LEU A 269 19.20 -7.45 -4.14
N ARG A 270 18.80 -8.04 -5.26
CA ARG A 270 19.33 -7.71 -6.58
C ARG A 270 18.25 -7.08 -7.43
N PRO A 271 18.42 -5.84 -7.90
CA PRO A 271 17.41 -5.19 -8.73
C PRO A 271 17.35 -5.81 -10.14
N LYS A 272 16.14 -5.96 -10.67
CA LYS A 272 15.84 -6.45 -12.03
C LYS A 272 16.11 -5.36 -13.07
N LEU A 273 17.39 -5.05 -13.29
CA LEU A 273 17.80 -4.00 -14.23
C LEU A 273 18.35 -4.57 -15.55
N SER A 274 17.94 -3.94 -16.67
CA SER A 274 18.57 -4.12 -17.98
C SER A 274 20.01 -3.58 -18.00
N GLY A 275 20.79 -3.93 -19.04
CA GLY A 275 22.19 -3.47 -19.18
C GLY A 275 22.32 -1.94 -19.17
N LEU A 276 21.46 -1.24 -19.91
CA LEU A 276 21.42 0.22 -19.96
C LEU A 276 21.04 0.83 -18.60
N GLN A 277 20.05 0.25 -17.92
CA GLN A 277 19.65 0.70 -16.58
C GLN A 277 20.78 0.53 -15.57
N ARG A 278 21.57 -0.55 -15.63
CA ARG A 278 22.73 -0.70 -14.74
C ARG A 278 23.78 0.38 -14.98
N ALA A 279 24.06 0.75 -16.23
CA ALA A 279 24.99 1.83 -16.54
C ALA A 279 24.48 3.18 -15.99
N ASN A 280 23.19 3.47 -16.20
CA ASN A 280 22.56 4.69 -15.70
C ASN A 280 22.49 4.74 -14.17
N LEU A 281 22.31 3.59 -13.50
CA LEU A 281 22.38 3.48 -12.04
C LEU A 281 23.75 3.97 -11.53
N TRP A 282 24.83 3.53 -12.17
CA TRP A 282 26.18 3.98 -11.81
C TRP A 282 26.41 5.47 -12.06
N ALA A 283 25.88 6.00 -13.16
CA ALA A 283 25.92 7.44 -13.42
C ALA A 283 25.17 8.23 -12.33
N ALA A 284 23.99 7.77 -11.91
CA ALA A 284 23.21 8.38 -10.84
C ALA A 284 23.93 8.34 -9.48
N ILE A 285 24.52 7.18 -9.13
CA ILE A 285 25.33 7.03 -7.91
C ILE A 285 26.51 8.00 -7.92
N ARG A 286 27.29 8.05 -9.01
CA ARG A 286 28.44 8.95 -9.15
C ARG A 286 28.04 10.42 -9.04
N LYS A 287 26.96 10.83 -9.71
CA LYS A 287 26.42 12.20 -9.64
C LYS A 287 26.09 12.60 -8.20
N ARG A 288 25.54 11.69 -7.40
CA ARG A 288 25.18 11.94 -6.00
C ARG A 288 26.40 11.93 -5.08
N LEU A 289 27.35 11.03 -5.31
CA LEU A 289 28.63 11.00 -4.58
C LEU A 289 29.50 12.23 -4.86
N ALA A 290 29.43 12.84 -6.05
CA ALA A 290 30.17 14.07 -6.36
C ALA A 290 29.69 15.29 -5.53
N ASN A 291 28.44 15.29 -5.05
CA ASN A 291 27.83 16.40 -4.33
C ASN A 291 28.00 16.27 -2.79
N LEU A 292 29.18 15.89 -2.28
CA LEU A 292 29.45 15.66 -0.85
C LEU A 292 29.06 16.87 0.03
N THR A 293 27.85 16.84 0.61
CA THR A 293 27.38 17.90 1.51
C THR A 293 27.87 17.71 2.94
N ARG A 294 28.45 18.77 3.51
CA ARG A 294 28.90 18.85 4.91
C ARG A 294 27.74 18.72 5.92
N TYR A 295 28.11 18.24 7.11
CA TYR A 295 27.30 17.94 8.29
C TYR A 295 26.49 19.14 8.82
N SER A 296 25.27 18.91 9.33
CA SER A 296 24.48 19.92 10.06
C SER A 296 23.61 19.25 11.13
N THR A 297 23.91 19.57 12.40
CA THR A 297 23.23 19.10 13.62
C THR A 297 21.75 19.46 13.68
N ALA A 298 21.33 20.54 13.03
CA ALA A 298 19.97 21.08 13.13
C ALA A 298 18.88 20.12 12.62
N LYS A 299 19.12 19.30 11.58
CA LYS A 299 18.08 18.36 11.07
C LYS A 299 17.93 17.08 11.90
N MET A 300 18.94 16.68 12.68
CA MET A 300 18.81 15.55 13.62
C MET A 300 17.74 15.83 14.68
N LEU A 301 17.62 17.10 15.09
CA LEU A 301 16.58 17.59 15.98
C LEU A 301 15.19 17.61 15.33
N TRP A 302 15.10 17.67 14.00
CA TRP A 302 13.82 17.66 13.26
C TRP A 302 13.26 16.26 12.98
N VAL A 303 14.05 15.18 13.06
CA VAL A 303 13.55 13.80 12.87
C VAL A 303 12.46 13.47 13.89
N VAL A 304 12.64 13.90 15.14
CA VAL A 304 11.73 13.63 16.25
C VAL A 304 10.38 14.35 16.05
N PRO A 305 10.33 15.68 15.79
CA PRO A 305 9.10 16.38 15.43
C PRO A 305 8.40 15.82 14.21
N THR A 306 9.11 15.50 13.12
CA THR A 306 8.45 15.05 11.87
C THR A 306 7.78 13.69 12.05
N VAL A 307 8.44 12.76 12.75
CA VAL A 307 7.87 11.44 13.05
C VAL A 307 6.72 11.55 14.05
N PHE A 308 6.82 12.43 15.05
CA PHE A 308 5.74 12.70 16.02
C PHE A 308 4.53 13.37 15.35
N ALA A 309 4.77 14.36 14.50
CA ALA A 309 3.74 15.04 13.71
C ALA A 309 3.05 14.04 12.76
N ASN A 310 3.78 13.20 12.03
CA ASN A 310 3.19 12.16 11.19
C ASN A 310 2.35 11.17 12.00
N LYS A 311 2.76 10.81 13.23
CA LYS A 311 1.98 9.95 14.12
C LYS A 311 0.69 10.62 14.58
N LEU A 312 0.73 11.92 14.91
CA LEU A 312 -0.45 12.74 15.20
C LEU A 312 -1.38 12.85 13.99
N PHE A 313 -0.86 13.17 12.80
CA PHE A 313 -1.66 13.28 11.57
C PHE A 313 -2.34 11.95 11.19
N HIS A 314 -1.67 10.82 11.41
CA HIS A 314 -2.27 9.49 11.22
C HIS A 314 -3.36 9.15 12.25
N LEU A 315 -3.25 9.65 13.49
CA LEU A 315 -4.27 9.50 14.53
C LEU A 315 -5.54 10.32 14.21
N PHE A 316 -5.41 11.45 13.52
CA PHE A 316 -6.52 12.35 13.21
C PHE A 316 -7.10 12.20 11.80
N GLY A 317 -6.68 11.19 11.02
CA GLY A 317 -7.32 10.80 9.75
C GLY A 317 -7.23 11.80 8.58
N LYS A 318 -6.72 13.02 8.80
CA LYS A 318 -6.51 14.01 7.74
C LYS A 318 -5.17 13.78 7.06
N ARG A 319 -5.21 13.27 5.83
CA ARG A 319 -4.08 13.30 4.90
C ARG A 319 -3.78 14.76 4.57
N VAL A 320 -2.76 15.33 5.20
CA VAL A 320 -2.17 16.57 4.68
C VAL A 320 -1.28 16.15 3.51
N GLU A 321 -1.67 16.55 2.30
CA GLU A 321 -0.76 16.57 1.15
C GLU A 321 0.33 17.60 1.44
N ALA A 322 1.32 17.24 2.25
CA ALA A 322 2.50 18.05 2.39
C ALA A 322 3.32 17.89 1.10
N GLY A 323 3.39 18.97 0.31
CA GLY A 323 4.11 19.05 -0.95
C GLY A 323 5.62 18.87 -0.79
N GLY A 324 6.06 17.62 -0.58
CA GLY A 324 7.45 17.20 -0.68
C GLY A 324 7.60 16.30 -1.89
N THR A 325 7.74 16.89 -3.08
CA THR A 325 8.02 16.14 -4.30
C THR A 325 9.41 15.50 -4.20
N LEU A 326 9.51 14.19 -4.50
CA LEU A 326 10.78 13.49 -4.77
C LEU A 326 11.56 14.13 -5.94
N ASP A 327 10.90 15.00 -6.72
CA ASP A 327 11.52 15.81 -7.79
C ASP A 327 12.33 17.01 -7.28
N SER A 328 12.20 17.39 -5.99
CA SER A 328 13.09 18.39 -5.40
C SER A 328 14.45 17.73 -5.10
N VAL A 329 15.54 18.28 -5.66
CA VAL A 329 16.91 17.83 -5.35
C VAL A 329 17.18 18.09 -3.87
N LYS A 330 16.79 17.16 -3.00
CA LYS A 330 17.10 17.22 -1.58
C LYS A 330 18.60 17.02 -1.46
N SER A 331 19.31 18.04 -1.00
CA SER A 331 20.74 17.95 -0.66
C SER A 331 21.05 16.97 0.49
N LYS A 332 20.02 16.33 1.06
CA LYS A 332 20.01 15.67 2.36
C LYS A 332 18.93 14.56 2.36
N MET A 333 19.32 13.28 2.31
CA MET A 333 18.41 12.11 2.26
C MET A 333 18.77 11.04 3.30
N PHE A 334 17.75 10.36 3.85
CA PHE A 334 17.93 9.15 4.65
C PHE A 334 18.43 7.98 3.79
N CYS A 335 18.90 6.91 4.43
CA CYS A 335 19.51 5.77 3.75
C CYS A 335 18.59 5.11 2.71
N SER A 336 17.33 4.86 3.06
CA SER A 336 16.33 4.27 2.15
C SER A 336 15.80 5.25 1.12
N GLU A 337 15.74 6.55 1.44
CA GLU A 337 15.42 7.60 0.46
C GLU A 337 16.53 7.70 -0.59
N PHE A 338 17.79 7.65 -0.18
CA PHE A 338 18.95 7.64 -1.08
C PHE A 338 18.86 6.47 -2.06
N VAL A 339 18.64 5.25 -1.55
CA VAL A 339 18.49 4.07 -2.41
C VAL A 339 17.32 4.31 -3.37
N ASN A 340 16.11 4.60 -2.86
CA ASN A 340 14.93 4.78 -3.70
C ASN A 340 15.11 5.88 -4.77
N GLN A 341 15.78 6.98 -4.43
CA GLN A 341 16.03 8.07 -5.35
C GLN A 341 17.07 7.72 -6.42
N VAL A 342 18.15 7.03 -6.07
CA VAL A 342 19.14 6.55 -7.05
C VAL A 342 18.46 5.70 -8.10
N PHE A 343 17.52 4.83 -7.69
CA PHE A 343 16.72 4.02 -8.62
C PHE A 343 15.70 4.86 -9.41
N LEU A 344 15.10 5.88 -8.80
CA LEU A 344 14.17 6.78 -9.47
C LEU A 344 14.85 7.57 -10.59
N ASP A 345 16.08 8.01 -10.38
CA ASP A 345 16.90 8.72 -11.38
C ASP A 345 17.16 7.85 -12.63
N VAL A 346 17.03 6.52 -12.50
CA VAL A 346 17.15 5.54 -13.60
C VAL A 346 15.81 5.21 -14.26
N GLY A 347 14.73 5.88 -13.84
CA GLY A 347 13.37 5.66 -14.32
C GLY A 347 12.63 4.56 -13.57
N PHE A 348 13.07 4.20 -12.36
CA PHE A 348 12.57 3.03 -11.66
C PHE A 348 12.21 3.31 -10.19
N LEU A 349 10.93 3.17 -9.82
CA LEU A 349 10.48 3.38 -8.44
C LEU A 349 10.61 2.09 -7.63
N LEU A 350 11.63 2.05 -6.77
CA LEU A 350 11.99 0.85 -6.02
C LEU A 350 10.92 0.47 -4.98
N THR A 351 10.27 1.42 -4.34
CA THR A 351 9.28 1.12 -3.29
C THR A 351 7.85 1.16 -3.83
N PRO A 352 6.90 0.40 -3.26
CA PRO A 352 5.49 0.42 -3.67
C PRO A 352 4.76 1.73 -3.27
N LYS A 353 5.47 2.68 -2.67
CA LYS A 353 4.93 3.97 -2.28
C LYS A 353 4.90 4.92 -3.47
N SER A 354 3.90 5.80 -3.52
CA SER A 354 3.83 6.88 -4.50
C SER A 354 5.10 7.76 -4.44
N LYS A 355 5.51 8.34 -5.58
CA LYS A 355 6.59 9.35 -5.64
C LYS A 355 6.31 10.63 -4.84
N TYR A 356 5.11 10.74 -4.26
CA TYR A 356 4.70 11.82 -3.36
C TYR A 356 4.68 11.39 -1.88
N SER A 357 5.16 10.18 -1.56
CA SER A 357 5.24 9.72 -0.18
C SER A 357 6.33 10.48 0.57
N LEU A 358 6.00 10.97 1.77
CA LEU A 358 6.89 11.79 2.59
C LEU A 358 8.10 11.03 3.13
N ASP A 359 7.95 9.71 3.37
CA ASP A 359 8.95 8.88 4.02
C ASP A 359 9.11 7.53 3.31
N VAL A 360 10.35 7.14 3.01
CA VAL A 360 10.71 5.79 2.54
C VAL A 360 11.52 5.11 3.64
N TYR A 361 11.07 3.96 4.13
CA TYR A 361 11.78 3.14 5.11
C TYR A 361 12.54 1.99 4.44
N PRO A 362 13.62 1.47 5.05
CA PRO A 362 14.32 0.29 4.51
C PRO A 362 13.41 -0.92 4.29
N SER A 363 12.40 -1.11 5.16
CA SER A 363 11.40 -2.16 5.03
C SER A 363 10.47 -1.98 3.82
N ASP A 364 10.38 -0.81 3.21
CA ASP A 364 9.60 -0.62 1.98
C ASP A 364 10.35 -1.15 0.75
N ILE A 365 11.67 -1.33 0.84
CA ILE A 365 12.51 -1.84 -0.25
C ILE A 365 12.45 -3.36 -0.34
N ILE A 366 12.35 -4.05 0.81
CA ILE A 366 12.30 -5.53 0.85
C ILE A 366 11.10 -6.10 0.09
N VAL A 367 10.03 -5.32 -0.01
CA VAL A 367 8.77 -5.69 -0.67
C VAL A 367 8.69 -5.23 -2.13
N SER A 368 9.78 -4.71 -2.66
CA SER A 368 9.82 -4.27 -4.05
C SER A 368 9.60 -5.47 -4.98
N PRO A 369 8.64 -5.42 -5.93
CA PRO A 369 8.48 -6.50 -6.91
C PRO A 369 9.63 -6.52 -7.95
N PHE A 370 10.50 -5.52 -7.91
CA PHE A 370 11.56 -5.29 -8.88
C PHE A 370 12.95 -5.64 -8.34
N VAL A 371 13.01 -6.26 -7.17
CA VAL A 371 14.23 -6.86 -6.63
C VAL A 371 14.01 -8.35 -6.45
N ASP A 372 15.04 -9.13 -6.76
CA ASP A 372 15.12 -10.53 -6.38
C ASP A 372 15.92 -10.65 -5.09
N TYR A 373 15.59 -11.64 -4.27
CA TYR A 373 16.42 -11.97 -3.13
C TYR A 373 17.68 -12.71 -3.59
N VAL A 374 18.83 -12.31 -3.05
CA VAL A 374 20.13 -12.94 -3.33
C VAL A 374 20.59 -13.82 -2.19
N GLY A 375 20.40 -13.39 -0.94
CA GLY A 375 20.90 -14.10 0.23
C GLY A 375 20.98 -13.26 1.49
N ILE A 376 21.52 -13.86 2.55
CA ILE A 376 21.84 -13.20 3.82
C ILE A 376 23.36 -13.18 4.00
N LEU A 377 23.91 -12.08 4.50
CA LEU A 377 25.28 -12.00 5.02
C LEU A 377 25.26 -11.77 6.52
N PHE A 378 26.12 -12.48 7.25
CA PHE A 378 26.35 -12.33 8.67
C PHE A 378 27.81 -12.71 8.97
N LYS A 379 28.32 -12.34 10.15
CA LYS A 379 29.67 -12.71 10.57
C LYS A 379 29.68 -14.21 10.92
N ASP A 380 30.59 -14.97 10.31
CA ASP A 380 30.57 -16.45 10.26
C ASP A 380 30.55 -17.16 11.64
N ASP A 381 30.97 -16.49 12.72
CA ASP A 381 31.06 -17.07 14.07
C ASP A 381 29.81 -16.85 14.96
N ASP A 382 28.87 -15.98 14.56
CA ASP A 382 27.83 -15.48 15.48
C ASP A 382 26.51 -16.26 15.42
N TYR A 383 26.25 -17.01 14.35
CA TYR A 383 24.93 -17.57 14.09
C TYR A 383 24.96 -18.93 13.38
N THR A 384 24.24 -19.92 13.92
CA THR A 384 23.81 -21.10 13.15
C THR A 384 22.54 -20.76 12.37
N ILE A 385 22.30 -21.50 11.29
CA ILE A 385 21.09 -21.38 10.45
C ILE A 385 19.84 -21.47 11.33
N GLU A 386 19.78 -22.44 12.26
CA GLU A 386 18.63 -22.58 13.16
C GLU A 386 18.46 -21.37 14.09
N LYS A 387 19.54 -20.71 14.52
CA LYS A 387 19.45 -19.50 15.36
C LYS A 387 18.95 -18.28 14.58
N ILE A 388 19.37 -18.11 13.32
CA ILE A 388 18.85 -17.02 12.46
C ILE A 388 17.39 -17.27 12.12
N GLU A 389 17.02 -18.50 11.77
CA GLU A 389 15.62 -18.87 11.54
C GLU A 389 14.78 -18.61 12.79
N GLN A 390 15.22 -19.08 13.95
CA GLN A 390 14.54 -18.81 15.22
C GLN A 390 14.45 -17.32 15.53
N GLU A 391 15.47 -16.51 15.28
CA GLU A 391 15.44 -15.06 15.57
C GLU A 391 14.65 -14.24 14.54
N LEU A 392 14.67 -14.61 13.25
CA LEU A 392 13.80 -14.05 12.22
C LEU A 392 12.34 -14.40 12.53
N LEU A 393 12.06 -15.66 12.89
CA LEU A 393 10.72 -16.12 13.28
C LEU A 393 10.26 -15.56 14.64
N LYS A 394 11.17 -15.36 15.63
CA LYS A 394 10.87 -14.66 16.90
C LYS A 394 10.68 -13.15 16.70
N GLY A 395 11.33 -12.54 15.72
CA GLY A 395 11.09 -11.17 15.27
C GLY A 395 9.67 -11.01 14.70
N VAL A 396 9.16 -12.07 14.09
CA VAL A 396 7.79 -12.27 13.56
C VAL A 396 6.82 -12.77 14.65
N LYS A 397 7.06 -12.43 15.93
CA LYS A 397 6.27 -12.94 17.08
C LYS A 397 4.76 -13.04 16.80
N ILE A 398 4.31 -14.30 16.77
CA ILE A 398 2.95 -14.87 16.67
C ILE A 398 1.94 -14.13 17.57
#